data_AF-A0A1I2K5H0-F1
#
_entry.id   AF-A0A1I2K5H0-F1
#
_cell.length_a   1.000
_cell.length_b   1.000
_cell.length_c   1.000
_cell.angle_alpha   90.00
_cell.angle_beta   90.00
_cell.angle_gamma   90.00
#
_symmetry.space_group_name_H-M   'P 1'
#
loop_
_entity.id
_entity.type
_entity.pdbx_description
1 polymer ?
#
loop_
_entity_poly.entity_id
_entity_poly.type
_entity_poly.pdbx_seq_one_letter_code
_entity_poly.pdbx_strand_id
1 'polypeptide(L)'
;MGRAILILLCSVIFTLTPMNKHLYLSGHSEDWTVFFLQYKLLIQDGKYELASKALNNRRTELENYLESLSPQKEEIGKELLQSVVTSEQGANSADADRLFIFIETVNPTNYLENINNLVFNYKKNLDADSYLTDEELQNEWEKVVPSLLTYYSYEQLIPIGEQLSQLSDGDSYQIRETMAVELDQLPEALPALSGEALLWTVLLIGGTILITLAYVAARKYQAIAIVKGPIKRENS
;
A
#
# COMPACT_ATOMS: atom_id res chain seq x y z
N MET A 1 -16.03 -39.54 24.60
CA MET A 1 -16.12 -38.19 25.18
C MET A 1 -14.77 -37.46 25.30
N GLY A 2 -13.62 -38.15 25.42
CA GLY A 2 -12.31 -37.49 25.50
C GLY A 2 -11.85 -36.69 24.28
N ARG A 3 -12.39 -36.96 23.08
CA ARG A 3 -12.05 -36.19 21.86
C ARG A 3 -12.64 -34.78 21.83
N ALA A 4 -13.78 -34.55 22.48
CA ALA A 4 -14.41 -33.23 22.53
C ALA A 4 -13.66 -32.26 23.44
N ILE A 5 -13.11 -32.78 24.55
CA ILE A 5 -12.28 -32.01 25.50
C ILE A 5 -10.97 -31.57 24.85
N LEU A 6 -10.37 -32.42 24.00
CA LEU A 6 -9.12 -32.09 23.31
C LEU A 6 -9.31 -30.97 22.28
N ILE A 7 -10.44 -30.95 21.57
CA ILE A 7 -10.79 -29.87 20.62
C ILE A 7 -11.05 -28.55 21.36
N LEU A 8 -11.71 -28.61 22.52
CA LEU A 8 -11.96 -27.43 23.35
C LEU A 8 -10.65 -26.86 23.92
N LEU A 9 -9.72 -27.72 24.35
CA LEU A 9 -8.40 -27.32 24.82
C LEU A 9 -7.54 -26.70 23.70
N CYS A 10 -7.54 -27.27 22.49
CA CYS A 10 -6.84 -26.68 21.35
C CYS A 10 -7.45 -25.33 20.93
N SER A 11 -8.78 -25.19 20.97
CA SER A 11 -9.48 -23.92 20.72
C SER A 11 -9.14 -22.85 21.75
N VAL A 12 -8.99 -23.24 23.02
CA VAL A 12 -8.64 -22.31 24.11
C VAL A 12 -7.17 -21.89 24.01
N ILE A 13 -6.26 -22.78 23.62
CA ILE A 13 -4.85 -22.43 23.38
C ILE A 13 -4.71 -21.49 22.18
N PHE A 14 -5.48 -21.69 21.10
CA PHE A 14 -5.44 -20.80 19.93
C PHE A 14 -6.06 -19.41 20.20
N THR A 15 -6.97 -19.31 21.17
CA THR A 15 -7.57 -18.02 21.61
C THR A 15 -6.78 -17.33 22.72
N LEU A 16 -6.02 -18.10 23.53
CA LEU A 16 -5.14 -17.59 24.59
C LEU A 16 -3.69 -17.41 24.16
N THR A 17 -3.30 -17.80 22.94
CA THR A 17 -2.04 -17.31 22.37
C THR A 17 -2.31 -15.84 22.06
N PRO A 18 -1.78 -14.89 22.86
CA PRO A 18 -2.04 -13.51 22.55
C PRO A 18 -1.40 -13.26 21.19
N MET A 19 -2.14 -12.60 20.31
CA MET A 19 -1.60 -11.80 19.21
C MET A 19 -0.68 -10.73 19.80
N ASN A 20 0.43 -11.12 20.42
CA ASN A 20 1.45 -10.24 20.98
C ASN A 20 2.33 -9.61 19.89
N LYS A 21 1.97 -9.80 18.61
CA LYS A 21 2.47 -8.97 17.52
C LYS A 21 1.60 -7.76 17.23
N HIS A 22 0.36 -7.68 17.74
CA HIS A 22 -0.55 -6.58 17.39
C HIS A 22 -0.57 -5.40 18.37
N LEU A 23 0.11 -5.49 19.53
CA LEU A 23 0.04 -4.45 20.56
C LEU A 23 1.24 -3.48 20.61
N TYR A 24 2.20 -3.63 19.68
CA TYR A 24 3.25 -2.63 19.40
C TYR A 24 3.04 -1.91 18.06
N LEU A 25 1.98 -2.23 17.31
CA LEU A 25 1.71 -1.69 15.97
C LEU A 25 0.78 -0.46 15.96
N SER A 26 0.33 0.02 17.12
CA SER A 26 -0.61 1.15 17.23
C SER A 26 0.00 2.40 17.84
N GLY A 27 1.32 2.60 17.70
CA GLY A 27 2.00 3.78 18.20
C GLY A 27 2.69 4.57 17.10
N HIS A 28 2.17 5.77 16.81
CA HIS A 28 2.89 6.92 16.25
C HIS A 28 3.04 7.03 14.72
N SER A 29 2.00 6.76 13.92
CA SER A 29 1.98 7.32 12.55
C SER A 29 2.02 8.86 12.56
N GLU A 30 1.53 9.51 13.62
CA GLU A 30 1.62 10.96 13.82
C GLU A 30 3.05 11.49 14.07
N ASP A 31 4.02 10.66 14.47
CA ASP A 31 5.39 11.13 14.73
C ASP A 31 6.26 11.24 13.48
N TRP A 32 5.93 10.51 12.40
CA TRP A 32 6.82 10.45 11.25
C TRP A 32 6.90 11.79 10.53
N THR A 33 5.80 12.52 10.38
CA THR A 33 5.79 13.85 9.79
C THR A 33 6.69 14.82 10.57
N VAL A 34 6.61 14.80 11.91
CA VAL A 34 7.45 15.64 12.78
C VAL A 34 8.92 15.26 12.66
N PHE A 35 9.22 13.96 12.68
CA PHE A 35 10.57 13.45 12.52
C PHE A 35 11.17 13.85 11.17
N PHE A 36 10.45 13.64 10.07
CA PHE A 36 10.96 13.97 8.74
C PHE A 36 11.08 15.47 8.52
N LEU A 37 10.20 16.29 9.12
CA LEU A 37 10.39 17.74 9.13
C LEU A 37 11.71 18.13 9.81
N GLN A 38 12.00 17.56 10.98
CA GLN A 38 13.27 17.79 11.68
C GLN A 38 14.47 17.28 10.87
N TYR A 39 14.35 16.11 10.27
CA TYR A 39 15.37 15.52 9.41
C TYR A 39 15.66 16.42 8.19
N LYS A 40 14.62 16.93 7.53
CA LYS A 40 14.72 17.88 6.42
C LYS A 40 15.43 19.17 6.84
N LEU A 41 15.07 19.73 7.99
CA LEU A 41 15.73 20.92 8.54
C LEU A 41 17.22 20.65 8.81
N LEU A 42 17.59 19.47 9.31
CA LEU A 42 19.00 19.11 9.51
C LEU A 42 19.77 19.02 8.20
N ILE A 43 19.17 18.48 7.13
CA ILE A 43 19.77 18.45 5.79
C ILE A 43 19.93 19.88 5.25
N GLN A 44 18.89 20.72 5.34
CA GLN A 44 18.92 22.11 4.88
C GLN A 44 19.97 22.95 5.61
N ASP A 45 20.17 22.70 6.91
CA ASP A 45 21.20 23.33 7.73
C ASP A 45 22.62 22.80 7.44
N GLY A 46 22.78 21.82 6.54
CA GLY A 46 24.07 21.17 6.25
C GLY A 46 24.57 20.25 7.38
N LYS A 47 23.71 19.89 8.33
CA LYS A 47 24.02 19.05 9.50
C LYS A 47 23.84 17.56 9.17
N TYR A 48 24.50 17.08 8.11
CA TYR A 48 24.32 15.74 7.56
C TYR A 48 24.66 14.61 8.54
N GLU A 49 25.67 14.78 9.40
CA GLU A 49 26.01 13.78 10.43
C GLU A 49 24.89 13.61 11.46
N LEU A 50 24.27 14.73 11.89
CA LEU A 50 23.16 14.71 12.83
C LEU A 50 21.90 14.12 12.17
N ALA A 51 21.64 14.47 10.91
CA ALA A 51 20.56 13.89 10.12
C ALA A 51 20.73 12.36 10.04
N SER A 52 21.91 11.89 9.60
CA SER A 52 22.23 10.47 9.50
C SER A 52 22.09 9.74 10.83
N LYS A 53 22.56 10.36 11.94
CA LYS A 53 22.37 9.79 13.28
C LYS A 53 20.90 9.72 13.68
N ALA A 54 20.12 10.76 13.40
CA ALA A 54 18.68 10.78 13.70
C ALA A 54 17.93 9.68 12.94
N LEU A 55 18.23 9.49 11.65
CA LEU A 55 17.68 8.41 10.84
C LEU A 55 18.10 7.03 11.37
N ASN A 56 19.39 6.82 11.63
CA ASN A 56 19.87 5.55 12.16
C ASN A 56 19.24 5.20 13.51
N ASN A 57 19.01 6.19 14.39
CA ASN A 57 18.37 5.96 15.68
C ASN A 57 16.93 5.44 15.55
N ARG A 58 16.19 5.87 14.52
CA ARG A 58 14.79 5.47 14.28
C ARG A 58 14.64 4.45 13.15
N ARG A 59 15.74 3.98 12.59
CA ARG A 59 15.73 3.10 11.41
C ARG A 59 14.90 1.84 11.64
N THR A 60 15.10 1.17 12.77
CA THR A 60 14.35 -0.05 13.10
C THR A 60 12.85 0.24 13.26
N GLU A 61 12.47 1.39 13.83
CA GLU A 61 11.07 1.79 13.91
C GLU A 61 10.46 2.03 12.52
N LEU A 62 11.23 2.66 11.63
CA LEU A 62 10.81 2.93 10.26
C LEU A 62 10.70 1.64 9.44
N GLU A 63 11.65 0.71 9.56
CA GLU A 63 11.59 -0.60 8.93
C GLU A 63 10.35 -1.38 9.39
N ASN A 64 10.06 -1.40 10.70
CA ASN A 64 8.85 -2.02 11.24
C ASN A 64 7.57 -1.34 10.74
N TYR A 65 7.59 -0.02 10.59
CA TYR A 65 6.47 0.72 10.02
C TYR A 65 6.23 0.33 8.55
N LEU A 66 7.27 0.25 7.74
CA LEU A 66 7.18 -0.16 6.34
C LEU A 66 6.66 -1.60 6.20
N GLU A 67 7.11 -2.51 7.07
CA GLU A 67 6.63 -3.90 7.14
C GLU A 67 5.15 -4.02 7.55
N SER A 68 4.56 -2.97 8.12
CA SER A 68 3.13 -2.94 8.44
C SER A 68 2.25 -2.53 7.25
N LEU A 69 2.86 -2.03 6.15
CA LEU A 69 2.17 -1.62 4.94
C LEU A 69 1.82 -2.82 4.05
N SER A 70 1.09 -2.57 2.95
CA SER A 70 0.85 -3.62 1.95
C SER A 70 2.16 -4.03 1.25
N PRO A 71 2.29 -5.26 0.72
CA PRO A 71 3.56 -5.76 0.17
C PRO A 71 4.22 -4.84 -0.87
N GLN A 72 3.42 -4.26 -1.77
CA GLN A 72 3.90 -3.31 -2.78
C GLN A 72 4.44 -2.02 -2.15
N LYS A 73 3.79 -1.51 -1.10
CA LYS A 73 4.23 -0.31 -0.38
C LYS A 73 5.48 -0.60 0.44
N GLU A 74 5.55 -1.77 1.07
CA GLU A 74 6.73 -2.22 1.79
C GLU A 74 7.95 -2.29 0.87
N GLU A 75 7.82 -2.88 -0.31
CA GLU A 75 8.90 -3.02 -1.29
C GLU A 75 9.46 -1.65 -1.73
N ILE A 76 8.58 -0.75 -2.20
CA ILE A 76 8.96 0.61 -2.60
C ILE A 76 9.58 1.37 -1.43
N GLY A 77 8.98 1.30 -0.24
CA GLY A 77 9.48 1.98 0.94
C GLY A 77 10.86 1.48 1.39
N LYS A 78 11.12 0.17 1.31
CA LYS A 78 12.42 -0.43 1.64
C LYS A 78 13.50 -0.01 0.65
N GLU A 79 13.18 0.06 -0.65
CA GLU A 79 14.09 0.57 -1.67
C GLU A 79 14.48 2.04 -1.41
N LEU A 80 13.49 2.89 -1.14
CA LEU A 80 13.71 4.30 -0.80
C LEU A 80 14.51 4.48 0.50
N LEU A 81 14.23 3.69 1.53
CA LEU A 81 15.01 3.74 2.76
C LEU A 81 16.45 3.31 2.53
N GLN A 82 16.66 2.27 1.71
CA GLN A 82 18.00 1.78 1.40
C GLN A 82 18.81 2.83 0.64
N SER A 83 18.22 3.51 -0.36
CA SER A 83 18.91 4.56 -1.12
C SER A 83 19.40 5.70 -0.23
N VAL A 84 18.57 6.14 0.72
CA VAL A 84 18.93 7.18 1.70
C VAL A 84 20.09 6.74 2.61
N VAL A 85 20.11 5.47 3.03
CA VAL A 85 21.12 4.94 3.94
C VAL A 85 22.46 4.67 3.25
N THR A 86 22.45 4.18 2.01
CA THR A 86 23.68 3.82 1.28
C THR A 86 24.38 4.99 0.60
N SER A 87 23.77 6.17 0.57
CA SER A 87 24.39 7.37 0.01
C SER A 87 25.66 7.76 0.78
N GLU A 88 26.83 7.52 0.17
CA GLU A 88 28.17 7.71 0.77
C GLU A 88 28.48 9.15 1.19
N GLN A 89 27.72 10.15 0.72
CA GLN A 89 27.93 11.57 1.01
C GLN A 89 27.04 12.13 2.13
N GLY A 90 26.32 11.28 2.85
CA GLY A 90 25.44 11.70 3.93
C GLY A 90 24.17 12.34 3.37
N ALA A 91 23.07 11.58 3.44
CA ALA A 91 21.73 12.05 3.14
C ALA A 91 21.62 12.83 1.81
N ASN A 92 21.69 12.12 0.67
CA ASN A 92 21.29 12.71 -0.61
C ASN A 92 19.88 13.30 -0.45
N SER A 93 19.79 14.64 -0.50
CA SER A 93 18.56 15.37 -0.18
C SER A 93 17.37 14.93 -1.05
N ALA A 94 17.64 14.53 -2.29
CA ALA A 94 16.63 14.04 -3.21
C ALA A 94 16.03 12.69 -2.80
N ASP A 95 16.86 11.73 -2.36
CA ASP A 95 16.37 10.43 -1.89
C ASP A 95 15.62 10.55 -0.56
N ALA A 96 16.07 11.47 0.30
CA ALA A 96 15.37 11.83 1.52
C ALA A 96 14.00 12.44 1.25
N ASP A 97 13.91 13.34 0.27
CA ASP A 97 12.64 13.96 -0.14
C ASP A 97 11.68 12.90 -0.74
N ARG A 98 12.18 11.98 -1.58
CA ARG A 98 11.39 10.84 -2.09
C ARG A 98 10.80 10.00 -0.97
N LEU A 99 11.62 9.61 0.00
CA LEU A 99 11.18 8.84 1.16
C LEU A 99 10.16 9.61 2.00
N PHE A 100 10.37 10.91 2.20
CA PHE A 100 9.44 11.75 2.95
C PHE A 100 8.06 11.83 2.28
N ILE A 101 8.03 12.18 1.00
CA ILE A 101 6.80 12.27 0.21
C ILE A 101 6.07 10.91 0.23
N PHE A 102 6.82 9.81 0.10
CA PHE A 102 6.26 8.47 0.21
C PHE A 102 5.58 8.23 1.56
N ILE A 103 6.25 8.50 2.68
CA ILE A 103 5.70 8.27 4.02
C ILE A 103 4.46 9.15 4.28
N GLU A 104 4.47 10.41 3.83
CA GLU A 104 3.30 11.28 3.92
C GLU A 104 2.12 10.72 3.11
N THR A 105 2.38 10.22 1.90
CA THR A 105 1.35 9.72 0.99
C THR A 105 0.77 8.38 1.44
N VAL A 106 1.56 7.49 2.04
CA VAL A 106 1.09 6.18 2.50
C VAL A 106 0.44 6.21 3.89
N ASN A 107 0.36 7.37 4.53
CA ASN A 107 -0.24 7.51 5.85
C ASN A 107 -1.69 6.98 5.86
N PRO A 108 -2.02 5.99 6.71
CA PRO A 108 -3.31 5.31 6.69
C PRO A 108 -4.49 6.22 7.04
N THR A 109 -4.25 7.34 7.72
CA THR A 109 -5.31 8.23 8.22
C THR A 109 -5.99 8.99 7.08
N ASN A 110 -5.26 9.36 6.03
CA ASN A 110 -5.79 10.24 4.98
C ASN A 110 -5.14 10.06 3.61
N TYR A 111 -4.80 8.82 3.23
CA TYR A 111 -4.05 8.54 2.01
C TYR A 111 -4.70 9.09 0.73
N LEU A 112 -6.04 9.10 0.63
CA LEU A 112 -6.78 9.65 -0.52
C LEU A 112 -6.59 11.16 -0.65
N GLU A 113 -6.64 11.89 0.46
CA GLU A 113 -6.39 13.32 0.45
C GLU A 113 -4.92 13.60 0.10
N ASN A 114 -3.99 12.81 0.65
CA ASN A 114 -2.56 13.00 0.44
C ASN A 114 -2.15 12.75 -1.02
N ILE A 115 -2.65 11.68 -1.65
CA ILE A 115 -2.36 11.38 -3.07
C ILE A 115 -2.98 12.43 -4.00
N ASN A 116 -4.21 12.86 -3.73
CA ASN A 116 -4.87 13.91 -4.53
C ASN A 116 -4.14 15.25 -4.38
N ASN A 117 -3.71 15.60 -3.16
CA ASN A 117 -2.91 16.80 -2.92
C ASN A 117 -1.56 16.73 -3.62
N LEU A 118 -0.92 15.56 -3.65
CA LEU A 118 0.35 15.35 -4.34
C LEU A 118 0.20 15.53 -5.86
N VAL A 119 -0.81 14.91 -6.47
CA VAL A 119 -1.12 15.10 -7.90
C VAL A 119 -1.49 16.56 -8.20
N PHE A 120 -2.34 17.17 -7.37
CA PHE A 120 -2.74 18.57 -7.52
C PHE A 120 -1.55 19.54 -7.44
N ASN A 121 -0.65 19.34 -6.47
CA ASN A 121 0.54 20.16 -6.31
C ASN A 121 1.48 20.03 -7.52
N TYR A 122 1.69 18.80 -8.01
CA TYR A 122 2.48 18.58 -9.21
C TYR A 122 1.83 19.24 -10.45
N LYS A 123 0.50 19.13 -10.60
CA LYS A 123 -0.26 19.81 -11.66
C LYS A 123 -0.12 21.32 -11.60
N LYS A 124 -0.19 21.90 -10.41
CA LYS A 124 0.01 23.35 -10.22
C LYS A 124 1.41 23.79 -10.68
N ASN A 125 2.41 22.94 -10.51
CA ASN A 125 3.78 23.18 -10.96
C ASN A 125 3.95 23.07 -12.49
N LEU A 126 3.05 22.36 -13.18
CA LEU A 126 3.02 22.24 -14.64
C LEU A 126 2.45 23.48 -15.35
N ASP A 127 1.64 24.28 -14.65
CA ASP A 127 0.94 25.41 -15.25
C ASP A 127 1.92 26.45 -15.82
N ALA A 128 1.53 27.14 -16.89
CA ALA A 128 2.42 27.95 -17.73
C ALA A 128 2.97 29.22 -17.05
N ASP A 129 2.37 29.63 -15.92
CA ASP A 129 2.85 30.72 -15.07
C ASP A 129 3.85 30.23 -13.99
N SER A 130 4.25 28.96 -14.04
CA SER A 130 5.20 28.35 -13.13
C SER A 130 6.62 28.89 -13.34
N TYR A 131 7.33 29.14 -12.24
CA TYR A 131 8.73 29.56 -12.23
C TYR A 131 9.71 28.41 -12.49
N LEU A 132 9.21 27.17 -12.65
CA LEU A 132 10.04 25.98 -12.75
C LEU A 132 10.48 25.71 -14.18
N THR A 133 11.78 25.53 -14.33
CA THR A 133 12.43 25.00 -15.53
C THR A 133 12.06 23.54 -15.77
N ASP A 134 12.27 23.05 -17.00
CA ASP A 134 11.98 21.66 -17.37
C ASP A 134 12.76 20.65 -16.51
N GLU A 135 14.02 20.97 -16.20
CA GLU A 135 14.88 20.15 -15.33
C GLU A 135 14.32 20.09 -13.90
N GLU A 136 13.82 21.22 -13.37
CA GLU A 136 13.19 21.26 -12.06
C GLU A 136 11.88 20.46 -12.03
N LEU A 137 11.09 20.54 -13.10
CA LEU A 137 9.86 19.77 -13.24
C LEU A 137 10.14 18.26 -13.31
N GLN A 138 11.20 17.87 -14.01
CA GLN A 138 11.65 16.48 -14.07
C GLN A 138 12.12 15.99 -12.69
N ASN A 139 12.91 16.80 -11.99
CA ASN A 139 13.34 16.48 -10.63
C ASN A 139 12.15 16.34 -9.67
N GLU A 140 11.12 17.18 -9.78
CA GLU A 140 9.90 17.05 -9.00
C GLU A 140 9.12 15.78 -9.36
N TRP A 141 9.05 15.40 -10.64
CA TRP A 141 8.43 14.15 -11.06
C TRP A 141 9.09 12.93 -10.42
N GLU A 142 10.43 12.87 -10.49
CA GLU A 142 11.19 11.77 -9.91
C GLU A 142 11.02 11.66 -8.38
N LYS A 143 10.66 12.77 -7.71
CA LYS A 143 10.34 12.76 -6.28
C LYS A 143 8.97 12.14 -6.00
N VAL A 144 7.99 12.38 -6.84
CA VAL A 144 6.60 11.96 -6.62
C VAL A 144 6.28 10.56 -7.17
N VAL A 145 6.96 10.12 -8.24
CA VAL A 145 6.72 8.84 -8.92
C VAL A 145 6.68 7.63 -7.97
N PRO A 146 7.64 7.44 -7.05
CA PRO A 146 7.61 6.29 -6.13
C PRO A 146 6.33 6.23 -5.31
N SER A 147 5.78 7.39 -4.93
CA SER A 147 4.53 7.49 -4.18
C SER A 147 3.31 7.19 -5.06
N LEU A 148 3.30 7.69 -6.30
CA LEU A 148 2.26 7.40 -7.28
C LEU A 148 2.18 5.90 -7.61
N LEU A 149 3.32 5.23 -7.75
CA LEU A 149 3.42 3.79 -8.03
C LEU A 149 2.81 2.90 -6.94
N THR A 150 2.49 3.45 -5.77
CA THR A 150 1.76 2.71 -4.72
C THR A 150 0.26 2.63 -4.93
N TYR A 151 -0.31 3.50 -5.78
CA TYR A 151 -1.74 3.60 -6.06
C TYR A 151 -2.07 3.41 -7.54
N TYR A 152 -1.13 3.74 -8.43
CA TYR A 152 -1.27 3.64 -9.87
C TYR A 152 -0.37 2.55 -10.42
N SER A 153 -0.83 1.87 -11.48
CA SER A 153 0.02 0.92 -12.19
C SER A 153 1.07 1.66 -13.01
N TYR A 154 2.19 1.00 -13.28
CA TYR A 154 3.23 1.55 -14.14
C TYR A 154 2.66 1.98 -15.51
N GLU A 155 1.77 1.17 -16.10
CA GLU A 155 1.11 1.46 -17.37
C GLU A 155 0.32 2.77 -17.37
N GLN A 156 -0.24 3.19 -16.23
CA GLN A 156 -0.97 4.44 -16.09
C GLN A 156 -0.03 5.65 -15.99
N LEU A 157 1.22 5.46 -15.55
CA LEU A 157 2.20 6.53 -15.38
C LEU A 157 3.15 6.67 -16.58
N ILE A 158 3.22 5.67 -17.47
CA ILE A 158 4.04 5.73 -18.71
C ILE A 158 3.73 6.97 -19.55
N PRO A 159 2.46 7.29 -19.89
CA PRO A 159 2.15 8.43 -20.74
C PRO A 159 2.74 9.74 -20.18
N ILE A 160 2.59 9.94 -18.86
CA ILE A 160 3.07 11.13 -18.17
C ILE A 160 4.60 11.20 -18.23
N GLY A 161 5.29 10.07 -18.03
CA GLY A 161 6.76 9.99 -18.15
C GLY A 161 7.26 10.23 -19.59
N GLU A 162 6.51 9.80 -20.60
CA GLU A 162 6.81 10.06 -22.01
C GLU A 162 6.66 11.55 -22.36
N GLN A 163 5.58 12.20 -21.90
CA GLN A 163 5.39 13.65 -22.06
C GLN A 163 6.52 14.44 -21.38
N LEU A 164 6.96 14.00 -20.21
CA LEU A 164 8.05 14.65 -19.48
C LEU A 164 9.38 14.53 -20.24
N SER A 165 9.62 13.38 -20.85
CA SER A 165 10.82 13.17 -21.68
C SER A 165 10.80 14.07 -22.91
N GLN A 166 9.63 14.27 -23.52
CA GLN A 166 9.45 15.21 -24.63
C GLN A 166 9.65 16.67 -24.21
N LEU A 167 9.28 17.02 -22.96
CA LEU A 167 9.53 18.35 -22.41
C LEU A 167 11.02 18.67 -22.34
N SER A 168 11.87 17.68 -22.02
CA SER A 168 13.33 17.83 -22.02
C SER A 168 13.93 18.09 -23.40
N ASP A 169 13.23 17.70 -24.48
CA ASP A 169 13.66 17.93 -25.87
C ASP A 169 13.15 19.28 -26.42
N GLY A 170 12.18 19.89 -25.75
CA GLY A 170 11.69 21.24 -26.06
C GLY A 170 10.46 21.61 -25.25
N ASP A 171 10.56 22.69 -24.48
CA ASP A 171 9.43 23.23 -23.71
C ASP A 171 8.34 23.76 -24.66
N SER A 172 7.16 23.17 -24.55
CA SER A 172 5.97 23.60 -25.26
C SER A 172 4.80 23.59 -24.30
N TYR A 173 4.07 24.70 -24.26
CA TYR A 173 2.80 24.83 -23.56
C TYR A 173 1.85 23.65 -23.83
N GLN A 174 1.85 23.12 -25.06
CA GLN A 174 1.00 21.99 -25.46
C GLN A 174 1.38 20.68 -24.76
N ILE A 175 2.67 20.46 -24.49
CA ILE A 175 3.15 19.27 -23.77
C ILE A 175 2.73 19.35 -22.30
N ARG A 176 2.88 20.52 -21.68
CA ARG A 176 2.44 20.78 -20.30
C ARG A 176 0.93 20.61 -20.14
N GLU A 177 0.14 21.13 -21.08
CA GLU A 177 -1.31 20.96 -21.12
C GLU A 177 -1.71 19.49 -21.29
N THR A 178 -1.04 18.75 -22.20
CA THR A 178 -1.29 17.32 -22.40
C THR A 178 -0.98 16.52 -21.14
N MET A 179 0.14 16.80 -20.48
CA MET A 179 0.51 16.16 -19.22
C MET A 179 -0.50 16.45 -18.10
N ALA A 180 -0.97 17.69 -17.99
CA ALA A 180 -2.00 18.05 -17.01
C ALA A 180 -3.32 17.31 -17.25
N VAL A 181 -3.69 17.07 -18.52
CA VAL A 181 -4.86 16.28 -18.90
C VAL A 181 -4.67 14.81 -18.56
N GLU A 182 -3.48 14.23 -18.82
CA GLU A 182 -3.18 12.84 -18.47
C GLU A 182 -3.21 12.61 -16.95
N LEU A 183 -2.74 13.58 -16.15
CA LEU A 183 -2.86 13.57 -14.70
C LEU A 183 -4.32 13.64 -14.22
N ASP A 184 -5.17 14.42 -14.88
CA ASP A 184 -6.62 14.48 -14.58
C ASP A 184 -7.36 13.19 -14.93
N GLN A 185 -6.82 12.41 -15.87
CA GLN A 185 -7.38 11.12 -16.28
C GLN A 185 -6.94 9.97 -15.37
N LEU A 186 -6.02 10.20 -14.42
CA LEU A 186 -5.70 9.21 -13.42
C LEU A 186 -6.98 8.83 -12.66
N PRO A 187 -7.31 7.53 -12.56
CA PRO A 187 -8.49 7.12 -11.84
C PRO A 187 -8.39 7.60 -10.38
N GLU A 188 -9.54 7.81 -9.74
CA GLU A 188 -9.57 8.09 -8.32
C GLU A 188 -8.74 7.01 -7.60
N ALA A 189 -7.82 7.43 -6.73
CA ALA A 189 -6.79 6.58 -6.13
C ALA A 189 -7.41 5.53 -5.21
N LEU A 190 -8.06 4.52 -5.79
CA LEU A 190 -8.68 3.47 -5.02
C LEU A 190 -7.56 2.72 -4.31
N PRO A 191 -7.75 2.35 -3.03
CA PRO A 191 -6.83 1.44 -2.40
C PRO A 191 -6.74 0.24 -3.33
N ALA A 192 -5.53 -0.17 -3.65
CA ALA A 192 -5.29 -1.45 -4.29
C ALA A 192 -5.75 -2.54 -3.29
N LEU A 193 -7.07 -2.72 -3.13
CA LEU A 193 -7.62 -4.04 -2.95
C LEU A 193 -7.14 -4.75 -4.20
N SER A 194 -6.04 -5.49 -4.05
CA SER A 194 -5.56 -6.34 -5.12
C SER A 194 -6.78 -7.10 -5.62
N GLY A 195 -7.09 -6.98 -6.91
CA GLY A 195 -8.24 -7.69 -7.49
C GLY A 195 -8.19 -9.17 -7.12
N GLU A 196 -6.97 -9.69 -6.92
CA GLU A 196 -6.64 -10.96 -6.30
C GLU A 196 -7.22 -11.16 -4.90
N ALA A 197 -7.04 -10.25 -3.93
CA ALA A 197 -7.64 -10.39 -2.59
C ALA A 197 -9.17 -10.45 -2.65
N LEU A 198 -9.79 -9.63 -3.53
CA LEU A 198 -11.23 -9.64 -3.73
C LEU A 198 -11.69 -10.98 -4.33
N LEU A 199 -10.97 -11.48 -5.33
CA LEU A 199 -11.22 -12.77 -5.98
C LEU A 199 -11.07 -13.94 -4.99
N TRP A 200 -10.04 -13.91 -4.14
CA TRP A 200 -9.85 -14.89 -3.06
C TRP A 200 -10.98 -14.83 -2.03
N THR A 201 -11.44 -13.65 -1.61
CA THR A 201 -12.60 -13.54 -0.70
C THR A 201 -13.88 -14.03 -1.34
N VAL A 202 -14.14 -13.73 -2.61
CA VAL A 202 -15.32 -14.22 -3.34
C VAL A 202 -15.27 -15.75 -3.46
N LEU A 203 -14.10 -16.31 -3.78
CA LEU A 203 -13.90 -17.75 -3.90
C LEU A 203 -14.06 -18.45 -2.55
N LEU A 204 -13.53 -17.88 -1.47
CA LEU A 204 -13.69 -18.43 -0.11
C LEU A 204 -15.15 -18.41 0.33
N ILE A 205 -15.79 -17.23 0.30
CA ILE A 205 -17.18 -17.06 0.75
C ILE A 205 -18.11 -17.89 -0.12
N GLY A 206 -18.01 -17.77 -1.45
CA GLY A 206 -18.79 -18.53 -2.41
C GLY A 206 -18.57 -20.05 -2.28
N GLY A 207 -17.32 -20.48 -2.08
CA GLY A 207 -16.96 -21.87 -1.85
C GLY A 207 -17.59 -22.43 -0.58
N THR A 208 -17.52 -21.71 0.55
CA THR A 208 -18.16 -22.15 1.79
C THR A 208 -19.68 -22.28 1.67
N ILE A 209 -20.35 -21.37 0.95
CA ILE A 209 -21.79 -21.43 0.69
C ILE A 209 -22.14 -22.67 -0.15
N LEU A 210 -21.39 -22.93 -1.22
CA LEU A 210 -21.62 -24.10 -2.07
C LEU A 210 -21.43 -25.41 -1.30
N ILE A 211 -20.36 -25.51 -0.49
CA ILE A 211 -20.10 -26.71 0.33
C ILE A 211 -21.20 -26.91 1.36
N THR A 212 -21.67 -25.86 2.04
CA THR A 212 -22.75 -25.98 3.03
C THR A 212 -24.08 -26.38 2.36
N LEU A 213 -24.42 -25.80 1.21
CA LEU A 213 -25.63 -26.19 0.46
C LEU A 213 -25.54 -27.65 -0.03
N ALA A 214 -24.39 -28.07 -0.56
CA ALA A 214 -24.16 -29.44 -0.99
C ALA A 214 -24.29 -30.43 0.18
N TYR A 215 -23.74 -30.09 1.35
CA TYR A 215 -23.85 -30.89 2.57
C TYR A 215 -25.30 -31.03 3.04
N VAL A 216 -26.05 -29.92 3.09
CA VAL A 216 -27.46 -29.92 3.49
C VAL A 216 -28.31 -30.74 2.50
N ALA A 217 -28.05 -30.60 1.19
CA ALA A 217 -28.72 -31.37 0.15
C ALA A 217 -28.44 -32.88 0.29
N ALA A 218 -27.18 -33.28 0.45
CA ALA A 218 -26.79 -34.68 0.63
C ALA A 218 -27.44 -35.29 1.89
N ARG A 219 -27.44 -34.55 3.01
CA ARG A 219 -28.08 -34.99 4.26
C ARG A 219 -29.60 -35.14 4.10
N LYS A 220 -30.27 -34.23 3.39
CA LYS A 220 -31.71 -34.32 3.13
C LYS A 220 -32.06 -35.50 2.23
N TYR A 221 -31.24 -35.79 1.22
CA TYR A 221 -31.41 -36.98 0.37
C TYR A 221 -31.24 -38.29 1.14
N GLN A 222 -30.25 -38.38 2.04
CA GLN A 222 -30.08 -39.55 2.91
C GLN A 222 -31.26 -39.73 3.86
N ALA A 223 -31.79 -38.65 4.44
CA ALA A 223 -32.97 -38.72 5.30
C ALA A 223 -34.22 -39.24 4.55
N ILE A 224 -34.43 -38.80 3.30
CA ILE A 224 -35.56 -39.28 2.47
C ILE A 224 -35.38 -40.74 2.04
N ALA A 225 -34.15 -41.16 1.75
CA ALA A 225 -33.83 -42.55 1.41
C ALA A 225 -34.06 -43.52 2.58
N ILE A 226 -33.77 -43.10 3.81
CA ILE A 226 -33.96 -43.93 5.02
C ILE A 226 -35.45 -44.07 5.39
N VAL A 227 -36.28 -43.05 5.13
CA VAL A 227 -37.74 -43.10 5.41
C VAL A 227 -38.49 -44.04 4.47
N LYS A 228 -37.94 -44.34 3.29
CA LYS A 228 -38.45 -45.39 2.36
C LYS A 228 -37.79 -46.76 2.60
N GLY A 229 -37.67 -47.18 3.86
CA GLY A 229 -37.24 -48.54 4.21
C GLY A 229 -38.13 -49.61 3.56
N PRO A 230 -37.59 -50.83 3.31
CA PRO A 230 -38.25 -51.85 2.50
C PRO A 230 -39.54 -52.32 3.19
N ILE A 231 -40.68 -52.11 2.53
CA ILE A 231 -41.93 -52.78 2.89
C ILE A 231 -41.70 -54.28 2.64
N LYS A 232 -41.34 -54.99 3.71
CA LYS A 232 -41.26 -56.45 3.75
C LYS A 232 -42.67 -56.98 3.44
N ARG A 233 -42.90 -57.41 2.19
CA ARG A 233 -44.10 -58.17 1.82
C ARG A 233 -43.99 -59.56 2.47
N GLU A 234 -44.58 -59.70 3.65
CA GLU A 234 -45.06 -60.99 4.15
C GLU A 234 -46.47 -61.20 3.59
N ASN A 235 -46.60 -62.14 2.66
CA ASN A 235 -47.83 -62.84 2.29
C ASN A 235 -47.35 -64.26 1.95
N SER A 236 -47.53 -65.24 2.83
CA SER A 236 -48.72 -66.12 2.98
C SER A 236 -48.99 -67.00 1.77
#